data_AF-A0A1H8DA39-F1
#
_entry.id   AF-A0A1H8DA39-F1
#
_cell.length_a   1.000
_cell.length_b   1.000
_cell.length_c   1.000
_cell.angle_alpha   90.00
_cell.angle_beta   90.00
_cell.angle_gamma   90.00
#
_symmetry.space_group_name_H-M   'P 1'
#
loop_
_entity.id
_entity.type
_entity.pdbx_description
1 polymer ?
#
loop_
_entity_poly.entity_id
_entity_poly.type
_entity_poly.pdbx_seq_one_letter_code
_entity_poly.pdbx_strand_id
1 'polypeptide(L)'
;MIESLWPATFPVEAVPDGDVLRSHHLIYPLLAAFVSCLRVHDWYPRRDPWLVEGGIVLALFGFLAAWPHRPGLGASLTGIGVALVLAGSLRPLWWQYFPRDQQVAVFLLGAAAADDWISHALGWPTPLDLAFKRWGVEGAAVAVIVLSVVVVIGLRALPRRDYPEPV
;
A
#
# COMPACT_ATOMS: atom_id res chain seq x y z
N MET A 1 24.99 -9.22 23.68
CA MET A 1 23.73 -8.51 23.94
C MET A 1 23.61 -7.49 22.81
N ILE A 2 22.70 -7.70 21.86
CA ILE A 2 22.53 -6.77 20.73
C ILE A 2 21.61 -5.66 21.24
N GLU A 3 22.13 -4.45 21.39
CA GLU A 3 21.32 -3.26 21.69
C GLU A 3 20.27 -3.08 20.59
N SER A 4 19.06 -2.63 20.95
CA SER A 4 18.00 -2.45 19.96
C SER A 4 18.41 -1.38 18.94
N LEU A 5 18.38 -1.71 17.66
CA LEU A 5 18.70 -0.79 16.55
C LEU A 5 17.67 0.34 16.36
N TRP A 6 16.59 0.37 17.14
CA TRP A 6 15.51 1.34 17.04
C TRP A 6 15.42 2.20 18.30
N PRO A 7 14.96 3.47 18.16
CA PRO A 7 14.58 4.28 19.30
C PRO A 7 13.58 3.54 20.19
N ALA A 8 13.61 3.77 21.50
CA ALA A 8 12.73 3.11 22.46
C ALA A 8 11.23 3.27 22.18
N THR A 9 10.86 4.23 21.33
CA THR A 9 9.48 4.59 20.97
C THR A 9 9.07 4.17 19.56
N PHE A 10 9.89 3.42 18.83
CA PHE A 10 9.56 2.98 17.46
C PHE A 10 9.40 1.45 17.37
N PRO A 11 8.31 0.98 16.74
CA PRO A 11 7.09 1.73 16.41
C PRO A 11 6.38 2.22 17.67
N VAL A 12 5.54 3.25 17.54
CA VAL A 12 4.70 3.73 18.65
C VAL A 12 3.79 2.62 19.16
N GLU A 13 3.26 1.81 18.25
CA GLU A 13 2.47 0.63 18.58
C GLU A 13 3.24 -0.67 18.32
N ALA A 14 3.43 -1.47 19.37
CA ALA A 14 4.05 -2.78 19.27
C ALA A 14 3.23 -3.73 18.36
N VAL A 15 1.91 -3.59 18.39
CA VAL A 15 0.97 -4.25 17.48
C VAL A 15 -0.05 -3.19 17.05
N PRO A 16 -0.18 -2.86 15.75
CA PRO A 16 -1.18 -1.93 15.24
C PRO A 16 -2.59 -2.23 15.76
N ASP A 17 -3.21 -1.28 16.46
CA ASP A 17 -4.52 -1.40 17.14
C ASP A 17 -4.70 -2.64 18.03
N GLY A 18 -3.59 -3.25 18.46
CA GLY A 18 -3.57 -4.50 19.23
C GLY A 18 -3.86 -5.77 18.42
N ASP A 19 -4.17 -5.68 17.11
CA ASP A 19 -4.40 -6.83 16.23
C ASP A 19 -4.27 -6.44 14.75
N VAL A 20 -3.25 -6.99 14.07
CA VAL A 20 -2.99 -6.73 12.63
C VAL A 20 -4.01 -7.38 11.68
N LEU A 21 -4.87 -8.28 12.17
CA LEU A 21 -5.92 -8.90 11.35
C LEU A 21 -7.25 -8.13 11.41
N ARG A 22 -7.34 -7.13 12.30
CA ARG A 22 -8.43 -6.15 12.23
C ARG A 22 -8.35 -5.36 10.94
N SER A 23 -9.46 -4.71 10.59
CA SER A 23 -9.53 -3.95 9.36
C SER A 23 -8.59 -2.74 9.42
N HIS A 24 -7.51 -2.84 8.65
CA HIS A 24 -6.52 -1.80 8.47
C HIS A 24 -6.61 -1.19 7.08
N HIS A 25 -6.42 0.12 7.00
CA HIS A 25 -6.41 0.83 5.72
C HIS A 25 -5.05 0.72 5.01
N LEU A 26 -4.17 -0.16 5.51
CA LEU A 26 -3.00 -0.69 4.81
C LEU A 26 -3.31 -1.88 3.90
N ILE A 27 -4.03 -2.89 4.40
CA ILE A 27 -4.12 -4.20 3.74
C ILE A 27 -4.90 -4.11 2.43
N TYR A 28 -6.12 -3.58 2.49
CA TYR A 28 -7.02 -3.58 1.32
C TYR A 28 -6.51 -2.68 0.19
N PRO A 29 -5.98 -1.47 0.44
CA PRO A 29 -5.40 -0.67 -0.63
C PRO A 29 -4.20 -1.31 -1.30
N LEU A 30 -3.30 -1.95 -0.55
CA LEU A 30 -2.15 -2.67 -1.13
C LEU A 30 -2.59 -3.87 -1.98
N LEU A 31 -3.59 -4.63 -1.55
CA LEU A 31 -4.15 -5.72 -2.36
C LEU A 31 -4.81 -5.18 -3.65
N ALA A 32 -5.52 -4.05 -3.59
CA ALA A 32 -6.10 -3.42 -4.76
C ALA A 32 -5.03 -2.86 -5.73
N ALA A 33 -3.92 -2.33 -5.19
CA ALA A 33 -2.77 -1.91 -5.98
C ALA A 33 -2.14 -3.12 -6.67
N PHE A 34 -2.05 -4.27 -5.99
CA PHE A 34 -1.53 -5.51 -6.56
C PHE A 34 -2.37 -5.98 -7.76
N VAL A 35 -3.70 -5.94 -7.65
CA VAL A 35 -4.61 -6.25 -8.77
C VAL A 35 -4.37 -5.31 -9.96
N SER A 36 -4.05 -4.05 -9.71
CA SER A 36 -3.72 -3.09 -10.77
C SER A 36 -2.40 -3.45 -11.46
N CYS A 37 -1.39 -3.93 -10.71
CA CYS A 37 -0.14 -4.44 -11.26
C CYS A 37 -0.33 -5.69 -12.12
N LEU A 38 -1.14 -6.66 -11.67
CA LEU A 38 -1.44 -7.88 -12.44
C LEU A 38 -2.03 -7.58 -13.82
N ARG A 39 -2.87 -6.57 -13.91
CA ARG A 39 -3.43 -6.16 -15.21
C ARG A 39 -2.37 -5.60 -16.16
N VAL A 40 -1.34 -5.00 -15.62
CA VAL A 40 -0.27 -4.48 -16.45
C VAL A 40 0.57 -5.63 -16.98
N HIS A 41 0.84 -6.67 -16.19
CA HIS A 41 1.44 -7.89 -16.70
C HIS A 41 0.69 -8.46 -17.91
N ASP A 42 -0.65 -8.47 -17.86
CA ASP A 42 -1.48 -8.93 -18.99
C ASP A 42 -1.33 -8.07 -20.26
N TRP A 43 -1.11 -6.77 -20.10
CA TRP A 43 -1.06 -5.80 -21.20
C TRP A 43 0.35 -5.58 -21.75
N TYR A 44 1.36 -5.69 -20.89
CA TYR A 44 2.76 -5.38 -21.15
C TYR A 44 3.68 -6.42 -20.49
N PRO A 45 3.72 -7.66 -20.98
CA PRO A 45 4.42 -8.78 -20.35
C PRO A 45 5.96 -8.66 -20.31
N ARG A 46 6.52 -7.55 -20.80
CA ARG A 46 7.95 -7.23 -20.74
C ARG A 46 8.25 -6.01 -19.87
N ARG A 47 7.25 -5.48 -19.16
CA ARG A 47 7.33 -4.21 -18.43
C ARG A 47 6.76 -4.36 -17.03
N ASP A 48 7.42 -5.21 -16.28
CA ASP A 48 6.94 -5.66 -14.99
C ASP A 48 7.02 -4.51 -13.96
N PRO A 49 5.94 -4.26 -13.20
CA PRO A 49 5.92 -3.29 -12.11
C PRO A 49 6.64 -3.79 -10.85
N TRP A 50 7.79 -4.45 -11.00
CA TRP A 50 8.48 -5.21 -9.95
C TRP A 50 8.81 -4.38 -8.69
N LEU A 51 9.09 -3.09 -8.84
CA LEU A 51 9.32 -2.20 -7.68
C LEU A 51 8.06 -2.06 -6.83
N VAL A 52 6.91 -1.90 -7.47
CA VAL A 52 5.64 -1.76 -6.76
C VAL A 52 5.16 -3.10 -6.22
N GLU A 53 5.27 -4.18 -6.99
CA GLU A 53 4.90 -5.51 -6.52
C GLU A 53 5.78 -5.97 -5.37
N GLY A 54 7.09 -5.79 -5.49
CA GLY A 54 8.03 -6.03 -4.40
C GLY A 54 7.75 -5.16 -3.19
N GLY A 55 7.41 -3.89 -3.40
CA GLY A 55 6.97 -2.97 -2.35
C GLY A 55 5.71 -3.45 -1.63
N ILE A 56 4.69 -3.88 -2.36
CA ILE A 56 3.43 -4.43 -1.82
C ILE A 56 3.72 -5.68 -0.99
N VAL A 57 4.46 -6.65 -1.54
CA VAL A 57 4.77 -7.91 -0.85
C VAL A 57 5.58 -7.65 0.41
N LEU A 58 6.60 -6.78 0.33
CA LEU A 58 7.41 -6.39 1.47
C LEU A 58 6.59 -5.69 2.54
N ALA A 59 5.67 -4.79 2.13
CA ALA A 59 4.80 -4.07 3.05
C ALA A 59 3.85 -5.01 3.79
N LEU A 60 3.16 -5.88 3.05
CA LEU A 60 2.22 -6.85 3.62
C LEU A 60 2.93 -7.87 4.51
N PHE A 61 4.10 -8.37 4.11
CA PHE A 61 4.90 -9.26 4.95
C PHE A 61 5.38 -8.55 6.23
N GLY A 62 5.88 -7.33 6.09
CA GLY A 62 6.30 -6.49 7.21
C GLY A 62 5.17 -6.32 8.22
N PHE A 63 3.97 -6.00 7.73
CA PHE A 63 2.81 -5.69 8.56
C PHE A 63 2.19 -6.94 9.19
N LEU A 64 1.86 -7.95 8.38
CA LEU A 64 1.08 -9.11 8.81
C LEU A 64 1.92 -10.16 9.54
N ALA A 65 3.17 -10.37 9.11
CA ALA A 65 4.00 -11.46 9.62
C ALA A 65 5.09 -10.97 10.58
N ALA A 66 5.79 -9.88 10.24
CA ALA A 66 6.94 -9.45 11.03
C ALA A 66 6.55 -8.57 12.23
N TRP A 67 5.66 -7.59 12.05
CA TRP A 67 5.35 -6.59 13.08
C TRP A 67 4.83 -7.19 14.39
N PRO A 68 3.86 -8.14 14.40
CA PRO A 68 3.33 -8.70 15.64
C PRO A 68 4.36 -9.43 16.51
N HIS A 69 5.46 -9.88 15.90
CA HIS A 69 6.51 -10.66 16.57
C HIS A 69 7.81 -9.87 16.76
N ARG A 70 8.07 -8.89 15.89
CA ARG A 70 9.28 -8.07 15.83
C ARG A 70 8.90 -6.64 15.42
N PRO A 71 8.37 -5.82 16.33
CA PRO A 71 7.72 -4.56 15.97
C PRO A 71 8.61 -3.59 15.18
N GLY A 72 9.84 -3.34 15.64
CA GLY A 72 10.80 -2.48 14.94
C GLY A 72 11.09 -2.96 13.51
N LEU A 73 11.35 -4.25 13.33
CA LEU A 73 11.61 -4.83 12.01
C LEU A 73 10.36 -4.76 11.12
N GLY A 74 9.20 -5.17 11.63
CA GLY A 74 7.96 -5.18 10.85
C GLY A 74 7.52 -3.79 10.42
N ALA A 75 7.58 -2.81 11.32
CA ALA A 75 7.31 -1.41 11.00
C ALA A 75 8.29 -0.87 9.93
N SER A 76 9.58 -1.16 10.05
CA SER A 76 10.57 -0.74 9.04
C SER A 76 10.34 -1.40 7.68
N LEU A 77 10.12 -2.71 7.62
CA LEU A 77 9.82 -3.41 6.36
C LEU A 77 8.54 -2.88 5.73
N THR A 78 7.51 -2.62 6.55
CA THR A 78 6.25 -2.03 6.11
C THR A 78 6.46 -0.68 5.46
N GLY A 79 7.15 0.23 6.16
CA GLY A 79 7.41 1.58 5.66
C GLY A 79 8.27 1.60 4.39
N ILE A 80 9.30 0.74 4.31
CA ILE A 80 10.12 0.59 3.10
C ILE A 80 9.25 0.08 1.94
N GLY A 81 8.42 -0.94 2.18
CA GLY A 81 7.52 -1.48 1.16
C GLY A 81 6.56 -0.42 0.63
N VAL A 82 5.89 0.33 1.51
CA VAL A 82 5.01 1.44 1.14
C VAL A 82 5.76 2.54 0.37
N ALA A 83 6.97 2.90 0.80
CA ALA A 83 7.80 3.87 0.10
C ALA A 83 8.16 3.40 -1.33
N LEU A 84 8.42 2.10 -1.53
CA LEU A 84 8.67 1.52 -2.85
C LEU A 84 7.42 1.57 -3.75
N VAL A 85 6.23 1.34 -3.20
CA VAL A 85 4.96 1.50 -3.93
C VAL A 85 4.81 2.93 -4.44
N LEU A 86 4.98 3.91 -3.55
CA LEU A 86 4.88 5.34 -3.90
C LEU A 86 5.97 5.76 -4.89
N ALA A 87 7.23 5.42 -4.63
CA ALA A 87 8.34 5.76 -5.52
C ALA A 87 8.20 5.09 -6.90
N GLY A 88 7.75 3.83 -6.93
CA GLY A 88 7.44 3.11 -8.15
C GLY A 88 6.38 3.85 -8.96
N SER A 89 5.26 4.25 -8.33
CA SER A 89 4.15 5.06 -8.89
C SER A 89 4.55 6.39 -9.51
N LEU A 90 5.70 6.93 -9.11
CA LEU A 90 6.23 8.19 -9.63
C LEU A 90 7.39 8.01 -10.61
N ARG A 91 7.83 6.79 -10.89
CA ARG A 91 8.97 6.54 -11.78
C ARG A 91 8.64 6.95 -13.23
N PRO A 92 9.46 7.76 -13.91
CA PRO A 92 9.18 8.23 -15.28
C PRO A 92 8.97 7.11 -16.30
N LEU A 93 9.73 6.01 -16.17
CA LEU A 93 9.55 4.83 -17.03
C LEU A 93 8.15 4.20 -16.85
N TRP A 94 7.55 4.32 -15.67
CA TRP A 94 6.18 3.88 -15.48
C TRP A 94 5.18 4.77 -16.22
N TRP A 95 5.42 6.09 -16.25
CA TRP A 95 4.52 7.08 -16.86
C TRP A 95 4.42 6.96 -18.39
N GLN A 96 5.42 6.36 -19.03
CA GLN A 96 5.47 6.20 -20.48
C GLN A 96 4.60 5.03 -20.96
N TYR A 97 4.35 4.03 -20.10
CA TYR A 97 3.79 2.74 -20.53
C TYR A 97 2.52 2.35 -19.77
N PHE A 98 2.35 2.89 -18.56
CA PHE A 98 1.18 2.59 -17.75
C PHE A 98 0.11 3.66 -17.98
N PRO A 99 -1.16 3.26 -18.12
CA PRO A 99 -2.26 4.22 -18.14
C PRO A 99 -2.23 5.12 -16.91
N ARG A 100 -2.34 6.44 -17.14
CA ARG A 100 -2.28 7.45 -16.07
C ARG A 100 -3.28 7.19 -14.96
N ASP A 101 -4.46 6.67 -15.30
CA ASP A 101 -5.50 6.24 -14.38
C ASP A 101 -5.02 5.12 -13.44
N GLN A 102 -4.35 4.08 -13.97
CA GLN A 102 -3.78 3.02 -13.13
C GLN A 102 -2.65 3.53 -12.25
N GLN A 103 -1.81 4.41 -12.80
CA GLN A 103 -0.72 5.01 -12.04
C GLN A 103 -1.24 5.85 -10.86
N VAL A 104 -2.22 6.72 -11.12
CA VAL A 104 -2.89 7.53 -10.08
C VAL A 104 -3.58 6.63 -9.07
N ALA A 105 -4.26 5.57 -9.52
CA ALA A 105 -4.88 4.59 -8.64
C ALA A 105 -3.85 3.96 -7.69
N VAL A 106 -2.74 3.42 -8.21
CA VAL A 106 -1.69 2.82 -7.39
C VAL A 106 -1.07 3.84 -6.42
N PHE A 107 -0.81 5.07 -6.87
CA PHE A 107 -0.27 6.11 -5.98
C PHE A 107 -1.24 6.40 -4.82
N LEU A 108 -2.53 6.58 -5.10
CA LEU A 108 -3.53 6.87 -4.08
C LEU A 108 -3.72 5.70 -3.12
N LEU A 109 -3.69 4.46 -3.62
CA LEU A 109 -3.77 3.26 -2.79
C LEU A 109 -2.52 3.10 -1.91
N GLY A 110 -1.33 3.40 -2.44
CA GLY A 110 -0.10 3.46 -1.67
C GLY A 110 -0.11 4.56 -0.60
N ALA A 111 -0.71 5.72 -0.90
CA ALA A 111 -0.86 6.81 0.05
C ALA A 111 -1.83 6.46 1.18
N ALA A 112 -2.92 5.74 0.86
CA ALA A 112 -3.83 5.22 1.87
C ALA A 112 -3.12 4.23 2.81
N ALA A 113 -2.23 3.37 2.28
CA ALA A 113 -1.42 2.49 3.12
C ALA A 113 -0.35 3.22 3.93
N ALA A 114 0.17 4.34 3.41
CA ALA A 114 1.10 5.20 4.13
C ALA A 114 0.44 5.89 5.32
N ASP A 115 -0.84 6.28 5.21
CA ASP A 115 -1.64 6.85 6.31
C ASP A 115 -1.61 5.92 7.54
N ASP A 116 -1.96 4.65 7.33
CA ASP A 116 -2.02 3.59 8.35
C ASP A 116 -0.64 3.37 9.01
N TRP A 117 0.40 3.22 8.17
CA TRP A 117 1.76 3.04 8.67
C TRP A 117 2.26 4.25 9.47
N ILE A 118 2.01 5.47 9.00
CA ILE A 118 2.42 6.70 9.71
C ILE A 118 1.74 6.79 11.07
N SER A 119 0.43 6.48 11.14
CA SER A 119 -0.32 6.47 12.39
C SER A 119 0.30 5.49 13.40
N HIS A 120 0.43 4.21 13.04
CA HIS A 120 0.85 3.18 13.99
C HIS A 120 2.36 3.16 14.26
N ALA A 121 3.19 3.46 13.25
CA ALA A 121 4.65 3.44 13.41
C ALA A 121 5.17 4.72 14.06
N LEU A 122 4.63 5.89 13.69
CA LEU A 122 5.15 7.19 14.10
C LEU A 122 4.27 7.92 15.12
N GLY A 123 3.05 7.45 15.35
CA GLY A 123 2.10 8.08 16.27
C GLY A 123 1.55 9.42 15.76
N TRP A 124 1.66 9.68 14.46
CA TRP A 124 1.18 10.92 13.88
C TRP A 124 -0.29 10.81 13.51
N PRO A 125 -1.13 11.80 13.83
CA PRO A 125 -2.52 11.77 13.44
C PRO A 125 -2.64 11.88 11.91
N THR A 126 -3.29 10.92 11.28
CA THR A 126 -3.48 10.88 9.83
C THR A 126 -4.97 10.88 9.45
N PRO A 127 -5.36 11.43 8.29
CA PRO A 127 -6.77 11.59 7.94
C PRO A 127 -7.61 10.31 7.95
N LEU A 128 -7.09 9.19 7.41
CA LEU A 128 -7.87 7.95 7.37
C LEU A 128 -7.98 7.32 8.75
N ASP A 129 -6.88 7.26 9.50
CA ASP A 129 -6.90 6.83 10.90
C ASP A 129 -7.93 7.61 11.76
N LEU A 130 -7.95 8.94 11.63
CA LEU A 130 -8.94 9.78 12.32
C LEU A 130 -10.38 9.46 11.89
N ALA A 131 -10.62 9.17 10.61
CA ALA A 131 -11.92 8.77 10.10
C ALA A 131 -12.34 7.39 10.63
N PHE A 132 -11.42 6.42 10.69
CA PHE A 132 -11.62 5.10 11.28
C PHE A 132 -12.01 5.19 12.75
N LYS A 133 -11.27 5.98 13.54
CA LYS A 133 -11.56 6.21 14.96
C LYS A 133 -12.91 6.91 15.18
N ARG A 134 -13.32 7.80 14.26
CA ARG A 134 -14.59 8.52 14.35
C ARG A 134 -15.81 7.69 13.96
N TRP A 135 -15.71 6.87 12.92
CA TRP A 135 -16.86 6.14 12.35
C TRP A 135 -16.92 4.67 12.75
N GLY A 136 -15.93 4.20 13.49
CA GLY A 136 -15.81 2.80 13.87
C GLY A 136 -15.15 1.98 12.76
N VAL A 137 -14.44 0.94 13.19
CA VAL A 137 -13.60 0.08 12.35
C VAL A 137 -14.42 -0.53 11.20
N GLU A 138 -15.65 -0.96 11.46
CA GLU A 138 -16.52 -1.60 10.45
C GLU A 138 -16.95 -0.63 9.35
N GLY A 139 -17.38 0.59 9.70
CA GLY A 139 -17.87 1.56 8.73
C GLY A 139 -16.77 2.10 7.81
N ALA A 140 -15.59 2.35 8.37
CA ALA A 140 -14.47 2.88 7.61
C ALA A 140 -13.76 1.79 6.77
N ALA A 141 -13.70 0.55 7.27
CA ALA A 141 -13.24 -0.59 6.49
C ALA A 141 -14.11 -0.82 5.24
N VAL A 142 -15.43 -0.77 5.39
CA VAL A 142 -16.36 -0.87 4.26
C VAL A 142 -16.09 0.25 3.26
N ALA A 143 -15.88 1.49 3.70
CA ALA A 143 -15.57 2.61 2.81
C ALA A 143 -14.27 2.39 2.02
N VAL A 144 -13.19 1.92 2.66
CA VAL A 144 -11.91 1.63 2.00
C VAL A 144 -12.02 0.45 1.04
N ILE A 145 -12.76 -0.59 1.40
CA ILE A 145 -13.03 -1.74 0.52
C ILE A 145 -13.85 -1.28 -0.69
N VAL A 146 -14.92 -0.52 -0.47
CA VAL A 146 -15.76 0.01 -1.56
C VAL A 146 -14.93 0.90 -2.47
N LEU A 147 -14.09 1.79 -1.93
CA LEU A 147 -13.21 2.64 -2.73
C LEU A 147 -12.23 1.79 -3.55
N SER A 148 -11.60 0.80 -2.92
CA SER A 148 -10.69 -0.15 -3.58
C SER A 148 -11.38 -0.90 -4.72
N VAL A 149 -12.60 -1.37 -4.49
CA VAL A 149 -13.41 -2.07 -5.50
C VAL A 149 -13.82 -1.13 -6.63
N VAL A 150 -14.26 0.09 -6.33
CA VAL A 150 -14.61 1.11 -7.33
C VAL A 150 -13.40 1.46 -8.17
N VAL A 151 -12.21 1.57 -7.57
CA VAL A 151 -10.97 1.78 -8.32
C VAL A 151 -10.72 0.61 -9.27
N VAL A 152 -10.76 -0.64 -8.79
CA VAL A 152 -10.52 -1.82 -9.64
C VAL A 152 -11.56 -1.94 -10.76
N ILE A 153 -12.86 -1.74 -10.47
CA ILE A 153 -13.94 -1.80 -11.47
C ILE A 153 -13.84 -0.65 -12.46
N GLY A 154 -13.62 0.58 -11.97
CA GLY A 154 -13.47 1.78 -12.79
C GLY A 154 -12.29 1.63 -13.75
N LEU A 155 -11.17 1.09 -13.28
CA LEU A 155 -10.08 0.71 -14.15
C LEU A 155 -10.55 -0.32 -15.19
N ARG A 156 -11.28 -1.37 -14.81
CA ARG A 156 -11.71 -2.45 -15.75
C ARG A 156 -12.63 -1.97 -16.86
N ALA A 157 -13.45 -0.95 -16.59
CA ALA A 157 -14.33 -0.35 -17.59
C ALA A 157 -13.56 0.43 -18.67
N LEU A 158 -12.29 0.77 -18.43
CA LEU A 158 -11.49 1.48 -19.41
C LEU A 158 -11.02 0.52 -20.51
N PRO A 159 -11.26 0.86 -21.80
CA PRO A 159 -10.80 0.04 -22.91
C PRO A 159 -9.28 -0.07 -22.90
N ARG A 160 -8.76 -1.20 -23.37
CA ARG A 160 -7.33 -1.35 -23.63
C ARG A 160 -6.91 -0.23 -24.58
N ARG A 161 -6.09 0.69 -24.10
CA ARG A 161 -5.43 1.65 -24.99
C ARG A 161 -4.23 0.94 -25.58
N ASP A 162 -4.15 0.91 -26.89
CA ASP A 162 -2.93 0.49 -27.59
C ASP A 162 -1.92 1.61 -27.39
N TYR A 163 -0.97 1.41 -26.47
CA TYR A 163 0.17 2.30 -26.37
C TYR A 163 1.19 1.87 -27.41
N PRO A 164 1.82 2.83 -28.11
CA PRO A 164 2.84 2.50 -29.09
C PRO A 164 3.94 1.66 -28.42
N GLU A 165 4.35 0.58 -29.09
CA GLU A 165 5.57 -0.14 -28.74
C GLU A 165 6.73 0.88 -28.68
N PRO A 166 7.61 0.78 -27.69
CA PRO A 166 8.73 1.71 -27.60
C PRO A 166 9.65 1.41 -28.78
N VAL A 167 10.06 2.47 -29.49
CA VAL A 167 11.09 2.36 -30.53
C VAL A 167 12.44 2.07 -29.89
#